data_AF-A0A1I5E5X4-F1
#
_entry.id   AF-A0A1I5E5X4-F1
#
_cell.length_a   1.000
_cell.length_b   1.000
_cell.length_c   1.000
_cell.angle_alpha   90.00
_cell.angle_beta   90.00
_cell.angle_gamma   90.00
#
_symmetry.space_group_name_H-M   'P 1'
#
loop_
_entity.id
_entity.type
_entity.pdbx_description
1 polymer ?
#
loop_
_entity_poly.entity_id
_entity_poly.type
_entity_poly.pdbx_seq_one_letter_code
_entity_poly.pdbx_strand_id
1 'polypeptide(L)'
;MIALAYLRRHEPLAQLAAGFRISVGTAHAYVTTVVDHLADKAPGLLKALRETDPDYVLVDGTLAECDRVGDGRADYSTKHKRHGVNVQVITDPDGRTLWLSPALPGRTYDLTAARTHKIIRICERQGVPVLADMAYIGAGEWVTTPKRRPPHGELTPTEQTVNRDLAAARVPVE
;
A
#
# COMPACT_ATOMS: atom_id res chain seq x y z
N MET A 1 20.87 -7.67 -15.44
CA MET A 1 20.16 -8.92 -15.79
C MET A 1 19.62 -9.67 -14.57
N ILE A 2 20.40 -9.91 -13.50
CA ILE A 2 19.92 -10.63 -12.29
C ILE A 2 18.80 -9.89 -11.55
N ALA A 3 19.00 -8.59 -11.24
CA ALA A 3 17.98 -7.80 -10.56
C ALA A 3 16.66 -7.70 -11.34
N LEU A 4 16.73 -7.58 -12.67
CA LEU A 4 15.54 -7.58 -13.53
C LEU A 4 14.85 -8.95 -13.54
N ALA A 5 15.60 -10.05 -13.58
CA ALA A 5 15.03 -11.39 -13.48
C ALA A 5 14.33 -11.62 -12.13
N TYR A 6 14.97 -11.19 -11.04
CA TYR A 6 14.38 -11.20 -9.71
C TYR A 6 13.09 -10.38 -9.64
N LEU A 7 13.12 -9.10 -10.05
CA LEU A 7 11.96 -8.21 -9.96
C LEU A 7 10.79 -8.63 -10.86
N ARG A 8 11.08 -9.22 -12.03
CA ARG A 8 10.04 -9.56 -13.01
C ARG A 8 9.41 -10.93 -12.78
N ARG A 9 10.18 -11.89 -12.24
CA ARG A 9 9.75 -13.29 -12.11
C ARG A 9 9.70 -13.79 -10.67
N HIS A 10 10.18 -13.00 -9.72
CA HIS A 10 10.24 -13.37 -8.31
C HIS A 10 10.97 -14.71 -8.07
N GLU A 11 11.96 -15.02 -8.91
CA GLU A 11 12.73 -16.26 -8.80
C GLU A 11 13.60 -16.24 -7.52
N PRO A 12 13.72 -17.37 -6.80
CA PRO A 12 14.54 -17.44 -5.60
C PRO A 12 16.00 -17.07 -5.89
N LEU A 13 16.64 -16.30 -4.99
CA LEU A 13 18.03 -15.88 -5.15
C LEU A 13 18.99 -17.05 -5.36
N ALA A 14 18.71 -18.21 -4.75
CA ALA A 14 19.50 -19.42 -4.94
C ALA A 14 19.43 -19.93 -6.39
N GLN A 15 18.25 -19.89 -7.01
CA GLN A 15 18.05 -20.32 -8.39
C GLN A 15 18.70 -19.33 -9.37
N LEU A 16 18.55 -18.03 -9.12
CA LEU A 16 19.24 -17.00 -9.89
C LEU A 16 20.76 -17.12 -9.75
N ALA A 17 21.28 -17.30 -8.55
CA ALA A 17 22.72 -17.46 -8.32
C ALA A 17 23.28 -18.68 -9.07
N ALA A 18 22.57 -19.82 -9.03
CA ALA A 18 22.93 -21.02 -9.78
C ALA A 18 22.93 -20.78 -11.30
N GLY A 19 21.88 -20.17 -11.84
CA GLY A 19 21.75 -19.88 -13.28
C GLY A 19 22.82 -18.91 -13.80
N PHE A 20 23.22 -17.94 -12.98
CA PHE A 20 24.25 -16.96 -13.32
C PHE A 20 25.67 -17.38 -12.90
N ARG A 21 25.84 -18.54 -12.26
CA ARG A 21 27.12 -19.08 -11.75
C ARG A 21 27.86 -18.11 -10.82
N ILE A 22 27.13 -17.49 -9.91
CA ILE A 22 27.66 -16.60 -8.87
C ILE A 22 27.26 -17.09 -7.47
N SER A 23 27.85 -16.50 -6.43
CA SER A 23 27.41 -16.78 -5.06
C SER A 23 26.03 -16.18 -4.79
N VAL A 24 25.26 -16.80 -3.89
CA VAL A 24 23.96 -16.26 -3.43
C VAL A 24 24.14 -14.87 -2.80
N GLY A 25 25.24 -14.65 -2.06
CA GLY A 25 25.56 -13.35 -1.47
C GLY A 25 25.79 -12.25 -2.53
N THR A 26 26.45 -12.60 -3.63
CA THR A 26 26.64 -11.68 -4.76
C THR A 26 25.31 -11.39 -5.48
N ALA A 27 24.48 -12.41 -5.70
CA ALA A 27 23.15 -12.23 -6.27
C ALA A 27 22.29 -11.32 -5.41
N HIS A 28 22.29 -11.53 -4.09
CA HIS A 28 21.63 -10.68 -3.11
C HIS A 28 22.13 -9.24 -3.20
N ALA A 29 23.44 -9.00 -3.11
CA ALA A 29 24.02 -7.66 -3.18
C ALA A 29 23.59 -6.90 -4.45
N TYR A 30 23.63 -7.56 -5.62
CA TYR A 30 23.19 -6.93 -6.87
C TYR A 30 21.70 -6.62 -6.89
N VAL A 31 20.86 -7.52 -6.38
CA VAL A 31 19.42 -7.27 -6.28
C VAL A 31 19.16 -6.08 -5.35
N THR A 32 19.73 -6.10 -4.14
CA THR A 32 19.59 -5.02 -3.16
C THR A 32 20.03 -3.67 -3.71
N THR A 33 21.23 -3.57 -4.28
CA THR A 33 21.73 -2.30 -4.84
C THR A 33 20.83 -1.74 -5.93
N VAL A 34 20.28 -2.60 -6.80
CA VAL A 34 19.36 -2.14 -7.85
C VAL A 34 18.01 -1.73 -7.27
N VAL A 35 17.49 -2.48 -6.30
CA VAL A 35 16.24 -2.14 -5.61
C VAL A 35 16.37 -0.81 -4.88
N ASP A 36 17.45 -0.60 -4.13
CA ASP A 36 17.72 0.66 -3.42
C ASP A 36 17.82 1.83 -4.39
N HIS A 37 18.55 1.65 -5.50
CA HIS A 37 18.64 2.68 -6.53
C HIS A 37 17.29 3.03 -7.17
N LEU A 38 16.45 2.03 -7.43
CA LEU A 38 15.10 2.24 -7.96
C LEU A 38 14.19 2.92 -6.93
N ALA A 39 14.28 2.53 -5.66
CA ALA A 39 13.54 3.14 -4.57
C ALA A 39 13.91 4.63 -4.40
N ASP A 40 15.19 4.97 -4.49
CA ASP A 40 15.68 6.35 -4.45
C ASP A 40 15.16 7.22 -5.62
N LYS A 41 14.83 6.59 -6.75
CA LYS A 41 14.29 7.26 -7.94
C LYS A 41 12.76 7.28 -7.97
N ALA A 42 12.10 6.49 -7.13
CA ALA A 42 10.64 6.43 -7.10
C ALA A 42 10.05 7.80 -6.74
N PRO A 43 9.04 8.29 -7.47
CA PRO A 43 8.41 9.56 -7.16
C PRO A 43 7.72 9.48 -5.79
N GLY A 44 7.85 10.55 -5.00
CA GLY A 44 7.01 10.72 -3.81
C GLY A 44 5.56 11.00 -4.21
N LEU A 45 4.62 10.74 -3.29
CA LEU A 45 3.18 10.90 -3.52
C LEU A 45 2.80 12.25 -4.13
N LEU A 46 3.35 13.36 -3.61
CA LEU A 46 3.07 14.70 -4.13
C LEU A 46 3.42 14.84 -5.62
N LYS A 47 4.55 14.26 -6.04
CA LYS A 47 4.98 14.31 -7.44
C LYS A 47 4.05 13.45 -8.29
N ALA A 48 3.73 12.23 -7.84
CA ALA A 48 2.81 11.34 -8.53
C ALA A 48 1.45 12.01 -8.78
N LEU A 49 0.84 12.61 -7.75
CA LEU A 49 -0.45 13.30 -7.87
C LEU A 49 -0.41 14.47 -8.86
N ARG A 50 0.68 15.25 -8.89
CA ARG A 50 0.81 16.38 -9.84
C ARG A 50 1.00 15.94 -11.28
N GLU A 51 1.65 14.79 -11.49
CA GLU A 51 1.89 14.26 -12.84
C GLU A 51 0.66 13.57 -13.41
N THR A 52 -0.18 12.97 -12.55
CA THR A 52 -1.39 12.25 -12.99
C THR A 52 -2.68 13.06 -12.87
N ASP A 53 -2.71 14.10 -12.02
CA ASP A 53 -3.83 15.01 -11.80
C ASP A 53 -5.21 14.31 -11.70
N PRO A 54 -5.38 13.34 -10.77
CA PRO A 54 -6.58 12.52 -10.72
C PRO A 54 -7.75 13.27 -10.05
N ASP A 55 -8.98 13.02 -10.52
CA ASP A 55 -10.20 13.59 -9.93
C ASP A 55 -10.40 13.18 -8.47
N TYR A 56 -10.03 11.95 -8.13
CA TYR A 56 -9.93 11.42 -6.77
C TYR A 56 -8.95 10.25 -6.75
N VAL A 57 -8.52 9.84 -5.56
CA VAL A 57 -7.69 8.65 -5.40
C VAL A 57 -8.32 7.68 -4.43
N LEU A 58 -7.94 6.41 -4.56
CA LEU A 58 -8.27 5.39 -3.59
C LEU A 58 -7.02 5.04 -2.77
N VAL A 59 -7.19 4.88 -1.47
CA VAL A 59 -6.14 4.38 -0.56
C VAL A 59 -6.54 3.03 0.00
N ASP A 60 -5.60 2.10 -0.05
CA ASP A 60 -5.74 0.79 0.57
C ASP A 60 -4.45 0.37 1.28
N GLY A 61 -4.62 -0.39 2.37
CA GLY A 61 -3.52 -0.90 3.17
C GLY A 61 -3.30 -2.38 2.88
N THR A 62 -2.16 -2.72 2.27
CA THR A 62 -1.82 -4.09 1.93
C THR A 62 -0.73 -4.63 2.84
N LEU A 63 -0.94 -5.82 3.39
CA LEU A 63 0.09 -6.55 4.13
C LEU A 63 0.93 -7.38 3.16
N ALA A 64 2.17 -6.98 2.92
CA ALA A 64 3.13 -7.80 2.19
C ALA A 64 3.80 -8.79 3.15
N GLU A 65 3.83 -10.07 2.76
CA GLU A 65 4.53 -11.10 3.54
C GLU A 65 6.03 -10.85 3.50
N CYS A 66 6.70 -10.98 4.64
CA CYS A 66 8.17 -10.89 4.72
C CYS A 66 8.74 -12.14 5.36
N ASP A 67 9.78 -12.69 4.74
CA ASP A 67 10.59 -13.74 5.35
C ASP A 67 11.36 -13.18 6.55
N ARG A 68 11.42 -13.98 7.62
CA ARG A 68 12.00 -13.63 8.91
C ARG A 68 13.48 -13.25 8.77
N VAL A 69 13.83 -11.99 9.00
CA VAL A 69 15.22 -11.56 9.24
C VAL A 69 15.32 -10.95 10.64
N GLY A 70 15.52 -11.80 11.66
CA GLY A 70 15.77 -11.39 13.05
C GLY A 70 14.54 -11.33 13.99
N ASP A 71 14.77 -10.83 15.20
CA ASP A 71 13.95 -10.94 16.41
C ASP A 71 12.72 -9.99 16.44
N GLY A 72 12.16 -9.67 15.26
CA GLY A 72 11.16 -8.63 15.06
C GLY A 72 9.76 -8.96 15.59
N ARG A 73 9.53 -8.86 16.91
CA ARG A 73 8.18 -8.86 17.51
C ARG A 73 7.28 -7.73 16.96
N ALA A 74 7.84 -6.70 16.32
CA ALA A 74 7.11 -5.57 15.78
C ALA A 74 6.38 -5.87 14.45
N ASP A 75 6.82 -6.89 13.71
CA ASP A 75 6.29 -7.20 12.37
C ASP A 75 5.13 -8.19 12.41
N TYR A 76 4.77 -8.70 13.59
CA TYR A 76 3.68 -9.65 13.77
C TYR A 76 2.32 -8.95 13.71
N SER A 77 1.56 -9.19 12.64
CA SER A 77 0.18 -8.72 12.53
C SER A 77 -0.77 -9.70 13.23
N THR A 78 -1.37 -9.29 14.34
CA THR A 78 -2.34 -10.12 15.09
C THR A 78 -3.58 -10.47 14.26
N LYS A 79 -4.01 -9.57 13.35
CA LYS A 79 -5.16 -9.78 12.44
C LYS A 79 -4.90 -10.92 11.45
N HIS A 80 -3.67 -11.05 10.96
CA HIS A 80 -3.28 -12.04 9.95
C HIS A 80 -2.45 -13.21 10.52
N LYS A 81 -2.10 -13.18 11.81
CA LYS A 81 -1.25 -14.15 12.54
C LYS A 81 0.08 -14.43 11.83
N ARG A 82 0.66 -13.44 11.14
CA ARG A 82 1.87 -13.59 10.31
C ARG A 82 2.77 -12.35 10.45
N HIS A 83 4.06 -12.55 10.16
CA HIS A 83 5.02 -11.46 10.04
C HIS A 83 4.91 -10.84 8.65
N GLY A 84 4.85 -9.52 8.57
CA GLY A 84 4.77 -8.80 7.31
C GLY A 84 4.93 -7.31 7.51
N VAL A 85 4.96 -6.59 6.40
CA VAL A 85 5.00 -5.12 6.38
C VAL A 85 3.72 -4.57 5.79
N ASN A 86 3.21 -3.50 6.40
CA ASN A 86 2.09 -2.73 5.87
C ASN A 86 2.63 -1.72 4.86
N VAL A 87 2.13 -1.78 3.63
CA VAL A 87 2.35 -0.81 2.56
C VAL A 87 1.00 -0.19 2.18
N GLN A 88 0.97 1.12 2.05
CA GLN A 88 -0.20 1.85 1.59
C GLN A 88 -0.11 2.03 0.08
N VAL A 89 -1.17 1.66 -0.62
CA VAL A 89 -1.30 1.76 -2.07
C VAL A 89 -2.23 2.92 -2.39
N ILE A 90 -1.80 3.78 -3.32
CA ILE A 90 -2.63 4.84 -3.89
C ILE A 90 -2.89 4.53 -5.35
N THR A 91 -4.15 4.52 -5.76
CA THR A 91 -4.61 4.25 -7.12
C THR A 91 -5.51 5.36 -7.62
N ASP A 92 -5.59 5.50 -8.94
CA ASP A 92 -6.59 6.34 -9.61
C ASP A 92 -7.93 5.58 -9.75
N PRO A 93 -9.00 6.25 -10.21
CA PRO A 93 -10.31 5.63 -10.41
C PRO A 93 -10.33 4.44 -11.36
N ASP A 94 -9.36 4.37 -12.29
CA ASP A 94 -9.22 3.29 -13.26
C ASP A 94 -8.45 2.08 -12.68
N GLY A 95 -8.00 2.16 -11.42
CA GLY A 95 -7.23 1.11 -10.73
C GLY A 95 -5.74 1.12 -11.01
N ARG A 96 -5.22 2.14 -11.68
CA ARG A 96 -3.78 2.25 -11.91
C ARG A 96 -3.09 2.68 -10.62
N THR A 97 -2.08 1.92 -10.21
CA THR A 97 -1.24 2.30 -9.07
C THR A 97 -0.45 3.57 -9.37
N LEU A 98 -0.70 4.62 -8.58
CA LEU A 98 -0.01 5.91 -8.64
C LEU A 98 1.19 5.95 -7.71
N TRP A 99 1.07 5.34 -6.52
CA TRP A 99 2.12 5.40 -5.51
C TRP A 99 2.02 4.25 -4.49
N LEU A 100 3.18 3.81 -3.98
CA LEU A 100 3.31 2.85 -2.89
C LEU A 100 4.10 3.51 -1.76
N SER A 101 3.64 3.33 -0.52
CA SER A 101 4.36 3.86 0.63
C SER A 101 5.64 3.07 0.94
N PRO A 102 6.62 3.71 1.60
CA PRO A 102 7.61 2.95 2.34
C PRO A 102 6.93 1.97 3.31
N ALA A 103 7.52 0.79 3.46
CA ALA A 103 7.01 -0.26 4.33
C ALA A 103 7.03 0.17 5.81
N LEU A 104 5.92 -0.09 6.51
CA LEU A 104 5.81 0.01 7.96
C LEU A 104 5.62 -1.39 8.57
N PRO A 105 5.86 -1.60 9.87
CA PRO A 105 5.60 -2.89 10.50
C PRO A 105 4.14 -3.32 10.32
N GLY A 106 3.89 -4.60 10.01
CA GLY A 106 2.56 -5.12 9.62
C GLY A 106 1.47 -5.02 10.70
N ARG A 107 1.82 -4.72 11.95
CA ARG A 107 0.87 -4.42 13.03
C ARG A 107 0.32 -2.99 12.97
N THR A 108 0.91 -2.12 12.15
CA THR A 108 0.51 -0.73 12.05
C THR A 108 -0.88 -0.65 11.45
N TYR A 109 -1.82 -0.03 12.18
CA TYR A 109 -3.16 0.25 11.67
C TYR A 109 -3.08 1.15 10.43
N ASP A 110 -3.94 0.91 9.44
CA ASP A 110 -3.90 1.61 8.16
C ASP A 110 -4.04 3.13 8.32
N LEU A 111 -4.96 3.59 9.17
CA LEU A 111 -5.07 5.00 9.51
C LEU A 111 -3.77 5.59 10.10
N THR A 112 -3.04 4.82 10.91
CA THR A 112 -1.75 5.24 11.46
C THR A 112 -0.68 5.29 10.37
N ALA A 113 -0.66 4.31 9.45
CA ALA A 113 0.25 4.30 8.31
C ALA A 113 0.00 5.51 7.39
N ALA A 114 -1.25 5.78 7.04
CA ALA A 114 -1.65 6.94 6.24
C ALA A 114 -1.23 8.28 6.87
N ARG A 115 -1.38 8.41 8.19
CA ARG A 115 -0.93 9.60 8.94
C ARG A 115 0.59 9.71 8.97
N THR A 116 1.29 8.60 9.18
CA THR A 116 2.76 8.54 9.19
C THR A 116 3.34 9.01 7.86
N HIS A 117 2.76 8.56 6.76
CA HIS A 117 3.15 8.97 5.41
C HIS A 117 2.52 10.29 4.94
N LYS A 118 1.72 10.94 5.80
CA LYS A 118 1.04 12.22 5.51
C LYS A 118 0.14 12.17 4.26
N ILE A 119 -0.36 10.99 3.89
CA ILE A 119 -1.14 10.75 2.66
C ILE A 119 -2.30 11.74 2.59
N ILE A 120 -3.15 11.71 3.63
CA ILE A 120 -4.37 12.52 3.72
C ILE A 120 -4.05 14.01 3.60
N ARG A 121 -3.00 14.48 4.30
CA ARG A 121 -2.55 15.88 4.29
C ARG A 121 -2.01 16.30 2.93
N ILE A 122 -1.35 15.40 2.20
CA ILE A 122 -0.84 15.69 0.86
C ILE A 122 -2.03 15.80 -0.12
N CYS A 123 -2.96 14.84 -0.09
CA CYS A 123 -4.15 14.85 -0.93
C CYS A 123 -5.02 16.10 -0.69
N GLU A 124 -5.27 16.45 0.58
CA GLU A 124 -5.98 17.66 0.98
C GLU A 124 -5.33 18.92 0.40
N ARG A 125 -4.01 19.05 0.54
CA ARG A 125 -3.26 20.20 0.00
C ARG A 125 -3.24 20.25 -1.52
N GLN A 126 -3.46 19.13 -2.20
CA GLN A 126 -3.57 19.09 -3.66
C GLN A 126 -5.02 19.20 -4.14
N GLY A 127 -5.99 19.27 -3.23
CA GLY A 127 -7.40 19.31 -3.63
C GLY A 127 -7.90 17.99 -4.24
N VAL A 128 -7.25 16.87 -3.94
CA VAL A 128 -7.59 15.54 -4.49
C VAL A 128 -8.33 14.71 -3.43
N PRO A 129 -9.65 14.48 -3.54
CA PRO A 129 -10.42 13.67 -2.58
C PRO A 129 -9.91 12.23 -2.47
N VAL A 130 -10.10 11.61 -1.29
CA VAL A 130 -9.66 10.24 -1.04
C VAL A 130 -10.83 9.32 -0.72
N LEU A 131 -10.90 8.18 -1.38
CA LEU A 131 -11.80 7.07 -1.05
C LEU A 131 -11.02 5.97 -0.32
N ALA A 132 -11.58 5.43 0.75
CA ALA A 132 -10.89 4.44 1.58
C ALA A 132 -11.87 3.46 2.23
N ASP A 133 -11.37 2.33 2.75
CA ASP A 133 -12.20 1.38 3.48
C ASP A 133 -12.50 1.85 4.92
N MET A 134 -13.15 0.97 5.69
CA MET A 134 -13.48 1.26 7.09
C MET A 134 -12.25 1.35 8.01
N ALA A 135 -11.07 0.85 7.62
CA ALA A 135 -9.85 0.96 8.41
C ALA A 135 -9.33 2.42 8.50
N TYR A 136 -9.84 3.31 7.64
CA TYR A 136 -9.53 4.74 7.63
C TYR A 136 -10.61 5.61 8.28
N ILE A 137 -11.62 5.03 8.95
CA ILE A 137 -12.62 5.81 9.69
C ILE A 137 -11.91 6.72 10.70
N GLY A 138 -12.23 8.02 10.66
CA GLY A 138 -11.56 9.05 11.47
C GLY A 138 -10.32 9.67 10.81
N ALA A 139 -10.13 9.46 9.51
CA ALA A 139 -9.10 10.10 8.70
C ALA A 139 -9.29 11.62 8.50
N GLY A 140 -10.51 12.13 8.66
CA GLY A 140 -10.84 13.55 8.48
C GLY A 140 -11.82 13.75 7.32
N GLU A 141 -12.22 15.00 7.09
CA GLU A 141 -13.27 15.37 6.12
C GLU A 141 -12.87 15.12 4.66
N TRP A 142 -11.56 15.06 4.39
CA TRP A 142 -11.03 14.84 3.04
C TRP A 142 -11.06 13.37 2.59
N VAL A 143 -11.50 12.46 3.48
CA VAL A 143 -11.56 11.01 3.22
C VAL A 143 -12.99 10.51 3.35
N THR A 144 -13.48 9.88 2.29
CA THR A 144 -14.78 9.21 2.27
C THR A 144 -14.60 7.72 2.56
N THR A 145 -15.20 7.26 3.65
CA THR A 145 -15.22 5.84 4.07
C THR A 145 -16.66 5.33 4.17
N PRO A 146 -16.90 4.02 4.02
CA PRO A 146 -18.23 3.46 4.23
C PRO A 146 -18.76 3.80 5.64
N LYS A 147 -20.05 4.13 5.74
CA LYS A 147 -20.68 4.33 7.04
C LYS A 147 -20.88 3.00 7.76
N ARG A 148 -20.47 2.94 9.02
CA ARG A 148 -20.72 1.80 9.88
C ARG A 148 -22.15 1.81 10.39
N ARG A 149 -22.76 0.63 10.53
CA ARG A 149 -24.04 0.47 11.22
C ARG A 149 -23.96 1.05 12.65
N PRO A 150 -24.87 1.95 13.06
CA PRO A 150 -24.85 2.52 14.40
C PRO A 150 -25.23 1.47 15.46
N PRO A 151 -24.81 1.63 16.72
CA PRO A 151 -25.27 0.77 17.81
C PRO A 151 -26.80 0.79 17.90
N HIS A 152 -27.41 -0.39 17.87
CA HIS A 152 -28.88 -0.59 17.95
C HIS A 152 -29.70 0.06 16.81
N GLY A 153 -29.08 0.36 15.66
CA GLY A 153 -29.79 0.89 14.50
C GLY A 153 -29.38 0.22 13.19
N GLU A 154 -30.06 0.59 12.11
CA GLU A 154 -29.71 0.18 10.76
C GLU A 154 -29.18 1.36 9.95
N LEU A 155 -28.43 1.05 8.88
CA LEU A 155 -28.10 2.05 7.87
C LEU A 155 -29.37 2.40 7.12
N THR A 156 -29.58 3.69 6.88
CA THR A 156 -30.66 4.13 5.99
C THR A 156 -30.45 3.58 4.58
N PRO A 157 -31.52 3.44 3.76
CA PRO A 157 -31.38 2.99 2.38
C PRO A 157 -30.38 3.82 1.56
N THR A 158 -30.34 5.14 1.79
CA THR A 158 -29.37 6.04 1.16
C THR A 158 -27.93 5.70 1.55
N GLU A 159 -27.67 5.45 2.83
CA GLU A 159 -26.33 5.07 3.31
C GLU A 159 -25.91 3.69 2.80
N GLN A 160 -26.85 2.76 2.64
CA GLN A 160 -26.57 1.46 2.02
C GLN A 160 -26.19 1.62 0.55
N THR A 161 -26.87 2.48 -0.21
CA THR A 161 -26.53 2.78 -1.60
C THR A 161 -25.16 3.42 -1.72
N VAL A 162 -24.87 4.46 -0.92
CA VAL A 162 -23.55 5.10 -0.90
C VAL A 162 -22.44 4.11 -0.56
N ASN A 163 -22.66 3.24 0.43
CA ASN A 163 -21.69 2.20 0.76
C ASN A 163 -21.47 1.21 -0.39
N ARG A 164 -22.52 0.89 -1.16
CA ARG A 164 -22.42 -0.01 -2.32
C ARG A 164 -21.67 0.64 -3.47
N ASP A 165 -21.95 1.92 -3.75
CA ASP A 165 -21.26 2.68 -4.80
C ASP A 165 -19.78 2.85 -4.46
N LEU A 166 -19.48 3.13 -3.18
CA LEU A 166 -18.11 3.20 -2.68
C LEU A 166 -17.39 1.85 -2.76
N ALA A 167 -18.07 0.74 -2.46
CA ALA A 167 -17.51 -0.59 -2.63
C ALA A 167 -17.24 -0.91 -4.12
N ALA A 168 -18.15 -0.55 -5.02
CA ALA A 168 -17.98 -0.74 -6.46
C ALA A 168 -16.80 0.08 -7.02
N ALA A 169 -16.65 1.33 -6.58
CA ALA A 169 -15.52 2.18 -6.96
C ALA A 169 -14.17 1.66 -6.44
N ARG A 170 -14.17 0.85 -5.37
CA ARG A 170 -12.97 0.28 -4.76
C ARG A 170 -12.51 -1.07 -5.33
N VAL A 171 -13.33 -1.72 -6.17
CA VAL A 171 -12.96 -2.99 -6.84
C VAL A 171 -11.60 -2.96 -7.54
N PRO A 172 -11.15 -1.85 -8.17
CA PRO A 172 -9.84 -1.83 -8.83
C PRO A 172 -8.63 -1.87 -7.87
N VAL A 173 -8.85 -1.74 -6.56
CA VAL A 173 -7.81 -1.56 -5.54
C VAL A 173 -7.65 -2.77 -4.62
N GLU A 174 -8.67 -3.63 -4.56
CA GLU A 174 -8.70 -4.90 -3.80
C GLU A 174 -8.12 -6.06 -4.60
#